data_AF-A0YEW3-F1
#
_entry.id   AF-A0YEW3-F1
#
_cell.length_a   1.000
_cell.length_b   1.000
_cell.length_c   1.000
_cell.angle_alpha   90.00
_cell.angle_beta   90.00
_cell.angle_gamma   90.00
#
_symmetry.space_group_name_H-M   'P 1'
#
loop_
_entity.id
_entity.type
_entity.pdbx_description
1 polymer ?
#
loop_
_entity_poly.entity_id
_entity_poly.type
_entity_poly.pdbx_seq_one_letter_code
_entity_poly.pdbx_strand_id
1 'polypeptide(L)'
;MSVKLLDNEAFYGYRVRRTVNGKLYQEYFSLKKGGKRIGPRLRKQVELEANVRDEELVQEQARVKKKLKAIRCFNDNGSVKGISYLLKTEKSGTVTPIFQIGIASELEQKIVCTSFSLNAHGKENAWRLAVAAYAKHKLISKNSKLFKQLTAAMPKVKKLR
;
A
#
# COMPACT_ATOMS: atom_id res chain seq x y z
N MET A 1 16.41 -1.04 -5.58
CA MET A 1 17.48 -0.58 -4.67
C MET A 1 17.38 0.92 -4.56
N SER A 2 17.49 1.48 -3.35
CA SER A 2 17.42 2.95 -3.13
C SER A 2 18.78 3.65 -3.04
N VAL A 3 19.86 2.85 -3.03
CA VAL A 3 21.24 3.33 -2.96
C VAL A 3 21.62 4.04 -4.25
N LYS A 4 22.14 5.27 -4.12
CA LYS A 4 22.63 6.08 -5.24
C LYS A 4 24.03 6.61 -4.94
N LEU A 5 24.97 6.38 -5.84
CA LEU A 5 26.26 7.09 -5.81
C LEU A 5 26.03 8.56 -6.15
N LEU A 6 26.50 9.43 -5.28
CA LEU A 6 26.61 10.85 -5.48
C LEU A 6 28.07 11.19 -5.72
N ASP A 7 28.35 11.82 -6.86
CA ASP A 7 29.66 12.38 -7.19
C ASP A 7 29.44 13.80 -7.68
N ASN A 8 29.48 14.74 -6.74
CA ASN A 8 29.44 16.16 -7.01
C ASN A 8 30.41 16.90 -6.07
N GLU A 9 30.60 18.19 -6.29
CA GLU A 9 31.53 19.01 -5.50
C GLU A 9 31.19 19.00 -4.01
N ALA A 10 29.89 19.02 -3.68
CA ALA A 10 29.39 19.04 -2.32
C ALA A 10 29.57 17.70 -1.58
N PHE A 11 29.45 16.57 -2.27
CA PHE A 11 29.49 15.24 -1.66
C PHE A 11 29.92 14.14 -2.66
N TYR A 12 30.83 13.29 -2.19
CA TYR A 12 31.23 12.07 -2.87
C TYR A 12 30.96 10.87 -1.97
N GLY A 13 29.96 10.07 -2.31
CA GLY A 13 29.56 8.92 -1.49
C GLY A 13 28.23 8.29 -1.90
N TYR A 14 27.83 7.24 -1.21
CA TYR A 14 26.52 6.60 -1.44
C TYR A 14 25.45 7.26 -0.58
N ARG A 15 24.24 7.41 -1.14
CA ARG A 15 23.06 7.86 -0.42
C ARG A 15 22.01 6.76 -0.43
N VAL A 16 21.51 6.40 0.75
CA VAL A 16 20.37 5.51 0.93
C VAL A 16 19.15 6.38 1.24
N ARG A 17 18.05 6.19 0.48
CA ARG A 17 16.84 7.02 0.67
C ARG A 17 15.57 6.18 0.58
N ARG A 18 14.86 6.04 1.70
CA ARG A 18 13.61 5.27 1.76
C ARG A 18 12.61 5.89 2.73
N THR A 19 11.32 5.80 2.41
CA THR A 19 10.25 6.21 3.33
C THR A 19 9.64 4.98 3.98
N VAL A 20 9.69 4.91 5.31
CA VAL A 20 9.12 3.83 6.11
C VAL A 20 8.09 4.43 7.06
N ASN A 21 6.83 4.02 6.91
CA ASN A 21 5.71 4.49 7.72
C ASN A 21 5.53 6.03 7.81
N GLY A 22 5.82 6.75 6.72
CA GLY A 22 5.76 8.22 6.71
C GLY A 22 7.01 8.91 7.24
N LYS A 23 7.97 8.17 7.82
CA LYS A 23 9.31 8.69 8.17
C LYS A 23 10.26 8.54 6.99
N LEU A 24 10.92 9.63 6.61
CA LEU A 24 11.97 9.62 5.59
C LEU A 24 13.31 9.25 6.23
N TYR A 25 13.91 8.17 5.76
CA TYR A 25 15.29 7.79 6.04
C TYR A 25 16.15 8.26 4.86
N GLN A 26 17.10 9.15 5.14
CA GLN A 26 18.04 9.67 4.16
C GLN A 26 19.43 9.69 4.79
N GLU A 27 20.23 8.67 4.45
CA GLU A 27 21.53 8.40 5.07
C GLU A 27 22.64 8.49 4.02
N TYR A 28 23.80 9.00 4.43
CA TYR A 28 24.92 9.31 3.56
C TYR A 28 26.17 8.56 4.02
N PHE A 29 26.79 7.86 3.08
CA PHE A 29 27.97 7.04 3.29
C PHE A 29 29.13 7.65 2.49
N SER A 30 29.96 8.44 3.18
CA SER A 30 31.04 9.20 2.55
C SER A 30 32.13 8.29 1.99
N LEU A 31 32.55 8.56 0.75
CA LEU A 31 33.73 7.96 0.12
C LEU A 31 34.98 8.84 0.27
N LYS A 32 34.94 9.83 1.16
CA LYS A 32 36.09 10.66 1.53
C LYS A 32 36.50 10.40 2.98
N LYS A 33 37.79 10.23 3.23
CA LYS A 33 38.39 10.17 4.57
C LYS A 33 39.50 11.23 4.65
N GLY A 34 39.39 12.16 5.58
CA GLY A 34 40.32 13.30 5.69
C GLY A 34 40.38 14.17 4.42
N GLY A 35 39.23 14.39 3.76
CA GLY A 35 39.14 15.18 2.53
C GLY A 35 39.57 14.46 1.24
N LYS A 36 40.27 13.32 1.33
CA LYS A 36 40.73 12.53 0.18
C LYS A 36 39.80 11.38 -0.13
N ARG A 37 39.65 11.03 -1.42
CA ARG A 37 38.86 9.87 -1.87
C ARG A 37 39.50 8.58 -1.35
N ILE A 38 38.68 7.68 -0.83
CA ILE A 38 39.15 6.37 -0.34
C ILE A 38 39.46 5.43 -1.50
N GLY A 39 40.37 4.48 -1.26
CA GLY A 39 40.77 3.50 -2.27
C GLY A 39 39.67 2.47 -2.63
N PRO A 40 39.84 1.70 -3.72
CA PRO A 40 38.82 0.79 -4.25
C PRO A 40 38.30 -0.26 -3.25
N ARG A 41 39.16 -0.77 -2.37
CA ARG A 41 38.78 -1.76 -1.34
C ARG A 41 37.81 -1.18 -0.31
N LEU A 42 38.16 -0.01 0.24
CA LEU A 42 37.32 0.71 1.20
C LEU A 42 36.01 1.16 0.54
N ARG A 43 36.06 1.59 -0.72
CA ARG A 43 34.84 1.93 -1.48
C ARG A 43 33.85 0.78 -1.55
N LYS A 44 34.31 -0.44 -1.87
CA LYS A 44 33.43 -1.63 -1.89
C LYS A 44 32.83 -1.93 -0.52
N GLN A 45 33.57 -1.71 0.56
CA GLN A 45 33.05 -1.90 1.93
C GLN A 45 31.92 -0.90 2.23
N VAL A 46 32.13 0.38 1.92
CA VAL A 46 31.12 1.43 2.12
C VAL A 46 29.88 1.21 1.24
N GLU A 47 30.07 0.70 0.02
CA GLU A 47 28.95 0.31 -0.86
C GLU A 47 28.14 -0.85 -0.27
N LEU A 48 28.81 -1.88 0.26
CA LEU A 48 28.15 -3.00 0.92
C LEU A 48 27.37 -2.52 2.15
N GLU A 49 27.96 -1.65 2.96
CA GLU A 49 27.29 -1.06 4.13
C GLU A 49 26.02 -0.29 3.73
N ALA A 50 26.10 0.52 2.68
CA ALA A 50 24.93 1.24 2.16
C ALA A 50 23.84 0.28 1.63
N ASN A 51 24.23 -0.83 0.99
CA ASN A 51 23.29 -1.84 0.51
C ASN A 51 22.63 -2.62 1.66
N VAL A 52 23.41 -3.05 2.65
CA VAL A 52 22.89 -3.70 3.87
C VAL A 52 21.88 -2.78 4.55
N ARG A 53 22.18 -1.48 4.63
CA ARG A 53 21.25 -0.50 5.19
C ARG A 53 19.96 -0.36 4.39
N ASP A 54 20.01 -0.35 3.05
CA ASP A 54 18.77 -0.36 2.24
C ASP A 54 17.96 -1.64 2.49
N GLU A 55 18.62 -2.79 2.63
CA GLU A 55 17.96 -4.07 2.93
C GLU A 55 17.26 -4.06 4.30
N GLU A 56 17.91 -3.54 5.34
CA GLU A 56 17.29 -3.36 6.66
C GLU A 56 16.03 -2.50 6.57
N LEU A 57 16.10 -1.37 5.86
CA LEU A 57 14.95 -0.48 5.68
C LEU A 57 13.84 -1.13 4.82
N VAL A 58 14.19 -1.99 3.86
CA VAL A 58 13.21 -2.82 3.11
C VAL A 58 12.50 -3.79 4.05
N GLN A 59 13.25 -4.49 4.89
CA GLN A 59 12.69 -5.44 5.85
C GLN A 59 11.78 -4.73 6.87
N GLU A 60 12.20 -3.57 7.37
CA GLU A 60 11.38 -2.74 8.24
C GLU A 60 10.10 -2.29 7.54
N GLN A 61 10.19 -1.83 6.29
CA GLN A 61 9.03 -1.45 5.48
C GLN A 61 8.05 -2.61 5.31
N ALA A 62 8.54 -3.81 5.02
CA ALA A 62 7.72 -5.01 4.90
C ALA A 62 7.08 -5.41 6.24
N ARG A 63 7.84 -5.33 7.35
CA ARG A 63 7.36 -5.62 8.70
C ARG A 63 6.26 -4.67 9.12
N VAL A 64 6.46 -3.37 8.93
CA VAL A 64 5.45 -2.34 9.24
C VAL A 64 4.22 -2.50 8.34
N LYS A 65 4.41 -2.77 7.03
CA LYS A 65 3.30 -3.04 6.11
C LYS A 65 2.44 -4.22 6.59
N LYS A 66 3.07 -5.30 7.07
CA LYS A 66 2.35 -6.46 7.64
C LYS A 66 1.64 -6.13 8.94
N LYS A 67 2.32 -5.47 9.90
CA LYS A 67 1.73 -5.07 11.19
C LYS A 67 0.54 -4.14 11.03
N LEU A 68 0.70 -3.11 10.20
CA LEU A 68 -0.35 -2.11 9.94
C LEU A 68 -1.33 -2.54 8.85
N LYS A 69 -1.22 -3.77 8.31
CA LYS A 69 -2.13 -4.26 7.27
C LYS A 69 -3.59 -4.12 7.72
N ALA A 70 -3.84 -4.42 9.00
CA ALA A 70 -5.18 -4.33 9.55
C ALA A 70 -5.73 -2.91 9.61
N ILE A 71 -4.95 -2.00 10.21
CA ILE A 71 -5.33 -0.59 10.37
C ILE A 71 -5.48 0.08 9.00
N ARG A 72 -4.60 -0.22 8.04
CA ARG A 72 -4.63 0.36 6.68
C ARG A 72 -5.84 -0.06 5.85
N CYS A 73 -6.55 -1.13 6.24
CA CYS A 73 -7.77 -1.57 5.56
C CYS A 73 -9.00 -0.74 5.97
N PHE A 74 -8.95 -0.01 7.08
CA PHE A 74 -10.04 0.81 7.56
C PHE A 74 -9.70 2.29 7.50
N ASN A 75 -10.72 3.11 7.33
CA ASN A 75 -10.66 4.55 7.57
C ASN A 75 -10.96 4.82 9.06
N ASP A 76 -10.66 6.03 9.52
CA ASP A 76 -10.86 6.42 10.93
C ASP A 76 -12.33 6.35 11.38
N ASN A 77 -13.27 6.44 10.43
CA ASN A 77 -14.70 6.27 10.65
C ASN A 77 -15.18 4.81 10.68
N GLY A 78 -14.27 3.84 10.61
CA GLY A 78 -14.55 2.40 10.58
C GLY A 78 -15.01 1.86 9.22
N SER A 79 -15.13 2.69 8.19
CA SER A 79 -15.42 2.22 6.83
C SER A 79 -14.21 1.55 6.18
N VAL A 80 -14.44 0.64 5.24
CA VAL A 80 -13.35 -0.05 4.54
C VAL A 80 -12.71 0.88 3.51
N LYS A 81 -11.40 1.10 3.63
CA LYS A 81 -10.65 1.95 2.71
C LYS A 81 -10.57 1.31 1.33
N GLY A 82 -11.11 1.99 0.33
CA GLY A 82 -11.14 1.53 -1.06
C GLY A 82 -12.42 0.78 -1.45
N ILE A 83 -13.43 0.70 -0.57
CA ILE A 83 -14.79 0.33 -0.95
C ILE A 83 -15.72 1.51 -0.66
N SER A 84 -16.42 1.96 -1.68
CA SER A 84 -17.34 3.09 -1.63
C SER A 84 -18.73 2.68 -2.08
N TYR A 85 -19.75 3.23 -1.46
CA TYR A 85 -21.14 3.11 -1.94
C TYR A 85 -21.46 4.30 -2.84
N LEU A 86 -21.89 4.05 -4.07
CA LEU A 86 -22.27 5.08 -5.03
C LEU A 86 -23.60 4.74 -5.70
N LEU A 87 -24.29 5.79 -6.15
CA LEU A 87 -25.45 5.67 -7.01
C LEU A 87 -24.96 5.88 -8.45
N LYS A 88 -25.06 4.85 -9.28
CA LYS A 88 -24.65 4.92 -10.67
C LYS A 88 -25.88 5.08 -11.54
N THR A 89 -25.92 6.17 -12.29
CA THR A 89 -26.94 6.36 -13.33
C THR A 89 -26.51 5.61 -14.58
N GLU A 90 -27.34 4.66 -15.01
CA GLU A 90 -27.11 3.93 -16.26
C GLU A 90 -27.55 4.76 -17.47
N LYS A 91 -27.14 4.36 -18.68
CA LYS A 91 -27.52 5.05 -19.92
C LYS A 91 -29.05 5.09 -20.14
N SER A 92 -29.77 4.16 -19.51
CA SER A 92 -31.24 4.08 -19.48
C SER A 92 -31.89 5.08 -18.54
N GLY A 93 -31.12 5.91 -17.81
CA GLY A 93 -31.63 6.83 -16.79
C GLY A 93 -31.95 6.18 -15.45
N THR A 94 -31.84 4.84 -15.34
CA THR A 94 -32.07 4.13 -14.08
C THR A 94 -30.91 4.36 -13.12
N VAL A 95 -31.22 4.75 -11.88
CA VAL A 95 -30.22 4.94 -10.82
C VAL A 95 -30.07 3.64 -10.05
N THR A 96 -28.94 2.96 -10.27
CA THR A 96 -28.61 1.70 -9.61
C THR A 96 -27.61 1.94 -8.48
N PRO A 97 -27.95 1.59 -7.23
CA PRO A 97 -26.98 1.61 -6.14
C PRO A 97 -25.91 0.53 -6.35
N ILE A 98 -24.64 0.89 -6.18
CA ILE A 98 -23.48 0.02 -6.36
C ILE A 98 -22.48 0.13 -5.21
N PHE A 99 -21.76 -0.97 -4.95
CA PHE A 99 -20.50 -0.94 -4.22
C PHE A 99 -19.35 -0.92 -5.22
N GLN A 100 -18.56 0.15 -5.21
CA GLN A 100 -17.36 0.30 -6.02
C GLN A 100 -16.13 0.01 -5.17
N ILE A 101 -15.25 -0.83 -5.69
CA ILE A 101 -13.95 -1.14 -5.12
C ILE A 101 -12.90 -0.45 -5.97
N GLY A 102 -12.05 0.36 -5.37
CA GLY A 102 -10.88 0.97 -5.99
C GLY A 102 -9.66 0.70 -5.12
N ILE A 103 -8.89 -0.34 -5.47
CA ILE A 103 -7.76 -0.78 -4.64
C ILE A 103 -6.51 -1.02 -5.46
N ALA A 104 -5.37 -0.60 -4.93
CA ALA A 104 -4.08 -1.08 -5.37
C ALA A 104 -3.95 -2.58 -5.03
N SER A 105 -4.06 -3.41 -6.07
CA SER A 105 -4.00 -4.87 -6.00
C SER A 105 -2.56 -5.30 -5.75
N GLU A 106 -2.34 -6.09 -4.69
CA GLU A 106 -1.04 -6.74 -4.45
C GLU A 106 -0.83 -7.91 -5.41
N LEU A 107 -1.92 -8.50 -5.90
CA LEU A 107 -1.91 -9.62 -6.86
C LEU A 107 -1.51 -9.17 -8.27
N GLU A 108 -2.14 -8.09 -8.77
CA GLU A 108 -1.97 -7.62 -10.15
C GLU A 108 -0.98 -6.46 -10.28
N GLN A 109 -0.50 -5.93 -9.15
CA GLN A 109 0.37 -4.76 -9.06
C GLN A 109 -0.17 -3.51 -9.79
N LYS A 110 -1.50 -3.42 -9.94
CA LYS A 110 -2.22 -2.33 -10.60
C LYS A 110 -3.40 -1.88 -9.74
N ILE A 111 -3.93 -0.69 -10.03
CA ILE A 111 -5.17 -0.21 -9.43
C ILE A 111 -6.31 -0.94 -10.13
N VAL A 112 -7.07 -1.73 -9.37
CA VAL A 112 -8.23 -2.46 -9.87
C VAL A 112 -9.49 -1.74 -9.41
N CYS A 113 -10.39 -1.51 -10.36
CA CYS A 113 -11.71 -0.96 -10.11
C CYS A 113 -12.79 -1.98 -10.46
N THR A 114 -13.59 -2.39 -9.48
CA THR A 114 -14.68 -3.37 -9.68
C THR A 114 -15.94 -2.87 -8.99
N SER A 115 -17.09 -2.97 -9.65
CA SER A 115 -18.38 -2.53 -9.10
C SER A 115 -19.37 -3.68 -9.01
N PHE A 116 -20.10 -3.75 -7.89
CA PHE A 116 -21.17 -4.72 -7.67
C PHE A 116 -22.49 -3.99 -7.45
N SER A 117 -23.51 -4.29 -8.25
CA SER A 117 -24.83 -3.66 -8.13
C SER A 117 -25.68 -4.31 -7.04
N LEU A 118 -26.39 -3.46 -6.29
CA LEU A 118 -27.33 -3.92 -5.27
C LEU A 118 -28.60 -4.49 -5.90
N ASN A 119 -29.04 -3.99 -7.06
CA ASN A 119 -30.24 -4.48 -7.74
C ASN A 119 -30.09 -5.92 -8.24
N ALA A 120 -28.90 -6.32 -8.70
CA ALA A 120 -28.67 -7.67 -9.24
C ALA A 120 -28.39 -8.71 -8.15
N HIS A 121 -27.74 -8.33 -7.06
CA HIS A 121 -27.26 -9.28 -6.05
C HIS A 121 -27.96 -9.16 -4.69
N GLY A 122 -28.62 -8.05 -4.41
CA GLY A 122 -29.10 -7.70 -3.07
C GLY A 122 -27.98 -7.13 -2.19
N LYS A 123 -28.36 -6.37 -1.15
CA LYS A 123 -27.44 -5.60 -0.30
C LYS A 123 -26.33 -6.45 0.32
N GLU A 124 -26.69 -7.57 0.95
CA GLU A 124 -25.74 -8.40 1.71
C GLU A 124 -24.78 -9.18 0.81
N ASN A 125 -25.30 -9.75 -0.28
CA ASN A 125 -24.47 -10.48 -1.24
C ASN A 125 -23.55 -9.54 -2.03
N ALA A 126 -24.03 -8.36 -2.45
CA ALA A 126 -23.19 -7.37 -3.13
C ALA A 126 -22.04 -6.92 -2.22
N TRP A 127 -22.30 -6.70 -0.92
CA TRP A 127 -21.26 -6.39 0.05
C TRP A 127 -20.27 -7.54 0.25
N ARG A 128 -20.78 -8.78 0.40
CA ARG A 128 -19.93 -9.97 0.56
C ARG A 128 -19.02 -10.20 -0.65
N LEU A 129 -19.54 -10.03 -1.87
CA LEU A 129 -18.76 -10.08 -3.10
C LEU A 129 -17.70 -8.99 -3.14
N ALA A 130 -18.06 -7.78 -2.70
CA ALA A 130 -17.12 -6.68 -2.68
C ALA A 130 -15.96 -6.92 -1.69
N VAL A 131 -16.27 -7.37 -0.48
CA VAL A 131 -15.28 -7.74 0.54
C VAL A 131 -14.44 -8.93 0.09
N ALA A 132 -15.03 -9.91 -0.61
CA ALA A 132 -14.29 -11.05 -1.16
C ALA A 132 -13.29 -10.64 -2.25
N ALA A 133 -13.70 -9.78 -3.19
CA ALA A 133 -12.81 -9.23 -4.21
C ALA A 133 -11.69 -8.41 -3.55
N TYR A 134 -12.04 -7.56 -2.58
CA TYR A 134 -11.06 -6.81 -1.78
C TYR A 134 -10.03 -7.72 -1.12
N ALA A 135 -10.50 -8.76 -0.43
CA ALA A 135 -9.64 -9.71 0.27
C ALA A 135 -8.71 -10.47 -0.68
N LYS A 136 -9.21 -10.85 -1.87
CA LYS A 136 -8.40 -11.49 -2.92
C LYS A 136 -7.25 -10.58 -3.36
N HIS A 137 -7.55 -9.33 -3.70
CA HIS A 137 -6.54 -8.37 -4.19
C HIS A 137 -5.56 -7.91 -3.09
N LYS A 138 -5.95 -7.97 -1.82
CA LYS A 138 -5.08 -7.67 -0.67
C LYS A 138 -4.43 -8.89 -0.04
N LEU A 139 -4.58 -10.09 -0.62
CA LEU A 139 -4.06 -11.35 -0.09
C LEU A 139 -4.43 -11.54 1.39
N ILE A 140 -5.71 -11.35 1.70
CA ILE A 140 -6.30 -11.57 3.02
C ILE A 140 -7.03 -12.90 2.99
N SER A 141 -6.70 -13.81 3.91
CA SER A 141 -7.42 -15.08 4.03
C SER A 141 -8.86 -14.85 4.50
N LYS A 142 -9.81 -15.59 3.91
CA LYS A 142 -11.23 -15.59 4.29
C LYS A 142 -11.46 -15.99 5.75
N ASN A 143 -10.56 -16.78 6.32
CA ASN A 143 -10.63 -17.24 7.71
C ASN A 143 -10.01 -16.25 8.71
N SER A 144 -9.42 -15.15 8.24
CA SER A 144 -8.79 -14.18 9.13
C SER A 144 -9.82 -13.38 9.93
N LYS A 145 -9.46 -12.99 11.16
CA LYS A 145 -10.25 -12.05 11.98
C LYS A 145 -10.54 -10.75 11.22
N LEU A 146 -9.59 -10.32 10.38
CA LEU A 146 -9.74 -9.14 9.54
C LEU A 146 -10.85 -9.28 8.50
N PHE A 147 -10.98 -10.44 7.85
CA PHE A 147 -12.06 -10.67 6.88
C PHE A 147 -13.45 -10.55 7.55
N LYS A 148 -13.57 -11.07 8.78
CA LYS A 148 -14.79 -10.93 9.59
C LYS A 148 -15.09 -9.47 9.92
N GLN A 149 -14.07 -8.71 10.32
CA GLN A 149 -14.20 -7.26 10.58
C GLN A 149 -14.60 -6.49 9.31
N LEU A 150 -14.02 -6.80 8.16
CA LEU A 150 -14.38 -6.19 6.87
C LEU A 150 -15.84 -6.48 6.50
N THR A 151 -16.32 -7.69 6.75
CA THR A 151 -17.70 -8.07 6.47
C THR A 151 -18.68 -7.32 7.40
N ALA A 152 -18.30 -7.15 8.67
CA ALA A 152 -19.09 -6.39 9.65
C ALA A 152 -19.09 -4.87 9.40
N ALA A 153 -18.06 -4.32 8.76
CA ALA A 153 -17.92 -2.89 8.45
C ALA A 153 -18.77 -2.41 7.26
N MET A 154 -19.95 -3.00 7.07
CA MET A 154 -20.85 -2.63 5.99
C MET A 154 -21.36 -1.18 6.18
N PRO A 155 -21.20 -0.29 5.19
CA PRO A 155 -21.72 1.07 5.30
C PRO A 155 -23.25 1.06 5.36
N LYS A 156 -23.83 2.06 6.06
CA LYS A 156 -25.28 2.26 6.08
C LYS A 156 -25.76 2.63 4.68
N VAL A 157 -26.25 1.64 3.95
CA VAL A 157 -26.92 1.82 2.65
C VAL A 157 -28.19 2.63 2.87
N LYS A 158 -28.25 3.86 2.34
CA LYS A 158 -29.50 4.61 2.24
C LYS A 158 -30.41 3.86 1.25
N LYS A 159 -31.59 3.43 1.71
CA LYS A 159 -32.67 3.02 0.79
C LYS A 159 -32.99 4.23 -0.09
N LEU A 160 -32.98 4.04 -1.42
CA LEU A 160 -33.72 4.96 -2.27
C LEU A 160 -35.18 4.85 -1.84
N ARG A 161 -35.77 5.98 -1.47
CA ARG A 161 -37.20 6.13 -1.20
C ARG A 161 -37.92 6.30 -2.53
#